data_AF-A0A9Q0Q6U7-F1
#
_entry.id   AF-A0A9Q0Q6U7-F1
#
_cell.length_a   1.000
_cell.length_b   1.000
_cell.length_c   1.000
_cell.angle_alpha   90.00
_cell.angle_beta   90.00
_cell.angle_gamma   90.00
#
_symmetry.space_group_name_H-M   'P 1'
#
loop_
_entity.id
_entity.type
_entity.pdbx_description
1 polymer ?
#
loop_
_entity_poly.entity_id
_entity_poly.type
_entity_poly.pdbx_seq_one_letter_code
_entity_poly.pdbx_strand_id
1 'polypeptide(L)'
;MDSINSFKGYGKVDEVEQQAFRRKTRKRLIIVAVSSIVLLAVIIGAVIGVAVHSRNNNSSSNPVPLPELTPATSLKAVTPRTRRCFSSSPLHVAMNELSKLKDYPDKLMQGIDDATLQDALKVCATVLDDAVDRFNDSISSMTAGEGEKILSAARLDDLKTWISTAITDQETCLDALQELNATEHFNGTLFDRVKAAMENSTEFVSNSLAIAAKTLGLLSDFNIPIHRRLLGFERTRNSGLPHWVGLGDRRLLESSAPKPDVTVAKDDSGDCTTLSEADKTIISGSLNFVDGTPTFSTASFAVAGKGFFARDIKFINTAGAEKHQAVAFRSGSDMSVLFRCAFHGFQDTLYAHSNRQFYRDCDITGTVDFMFGNAAVVFQNCNIQPRQPLPNQFNTITAQGKKDPNQNTGISIQNCEFSALGNVTAPTYLGRPWKDYSTTVIMQSEIGPFLRPSGWISWVSGVDPPATIFYAEYQNTGPGANVDGRVRWAGYKPALTVDEAERFTVGSFIQGREWPPATTVTFQSTL
;
A
#
# COMPACT_ATOMS: atom_id res chain seq x y z
N MET A 1 13.89 45.03 65.41
CA MET A 1 14.40 45.13 64.04
C MET A 1 14.88 43.74 63.68
N ASP A 2 13.94 42.84 63.37
CA ASP A 2 13.39 42.52 62.03
C ASP A 2 14.25 41.40 61.41
N SER A 3 13.80 40.13 61.29
CA SER A 3 12.73 39.56 60.45
C SER A 3 13.01 39.82 58.94
N ILE A 4 12.91 38.89 57.97
CA ILE A 4 12.21 37.59 57.88
C ILE A 4 12.45 36.94 56.46
N ASN A 5 12.01 35.68 56.25
CA ASN A 5 11.46 35.00 55.02
C ASN A 5 12.32 34.06 54.16
N SER A 6 11.81 32.95 53.59
CA SER A 6 10.54 32.19 53.69
C SER A 6 10.69 30.87 52.89
N PHE A 7 10.16 29.76 53.40
CA PHE A 7 9.97 28.49 52.67
C PHE A 7 8.48 28.10 52.81
N LYS A 8 7.76 27.85 51.71
CA LYS A 8 6.34 27.42 51.71
C LYS A 8 6.22 25.98 51.21
N GLY A 9 5.64 25.12 52.03
CA GLY A 9 5.21 23.75 51.71
C GLY A 9 3.71 23.66 51.38
N TYR A 10 3.36 22.67 50.56
CA TYR A 10 2.03 22.36 50.02
C TYR A 10 1.02 21.87 51.09
N GLY A 11 -0.24 22.28 50.92
CA GLY A 11 -1.36 22.05 51.84
C GLY A 11 -2.11 20.72 51.69
N LYS A 12 -2.82 20.36 52.77
CA LYS A 12 -3.71 19.20 52.95
C LYS A 12 -4.95 19.26 52.04
N VAL A 13 -5.40 18.08 51.60
CA VAL A 13 -6.66 17.84 50.84
C VAL A 13 -7.83 17.68 51.82
N ASP A 14 -8.99 18.24 51.46
CA ASP A 14 -10.22 18.30 52.26
C ASP A 14 -10.96 16.94 52.28
N GLU A 15 -11.30 16.44 53.47
CA GLU A 15 -11.87 15.09 53.70
C GLU A 15 -13.32 14.94 53.17
N VAL A 16 -14.00 16.05 52.90
CA VAL A 16 -15.40 16.06 52.44
C VAL A 16 -15.54 15.68 50.96
N GLU A 17 -14.57 16.03 50.11
CA GLU A 17 -14.60 15.70 48.67
C GLU A 17 -14.33 14.20 48.40
N GLN A 18 -13.48 13.56 49.22
CA GLN A 18 -13.20 12.12 49.08
C GLN A 18 -14.42 11.24 49.39
N GLN A 19 -15.30 11.66 50.30
CA GLN A 19 -16.52 10.92 50.62
C GLN A 19 -17.57 11.02 49.50
N ALA A 20 -17.66 12.17 48.82
CA ALA A 20 -18.55 12.35 47.68
C ALA A 20 -18.13 11.50 46.46
N PHE A 21 -16.82 11.41 46.20
CA PHE A 21 -16.29 10.58 45.12
C PHE A 21 -16.55 9.07 45.35
N ARG A 22 -16.38 8.59 46.59
CA ARG A 22 -16.65 7.18 46.94
C ARG A 22 -18.12 6.80 46.80
N ARG A 23 -19.06 7.70 47.12
CA ARG A 23 -20.50 7.46 46.89
C ARG A 23 -20.85 7.38 45.39
N LYS A 24 -20.25 8.23 44.55
CA LYS A 24 -20.47 8.23 43.09
C LYS A 24 -19.91 6.96 42.44
N THR A 25 -18.76 6.50 42.92
CA THR A 25 -18.10 5.27 42.44
C THR A 25 -18.86 4.01 42.84
N ARG A 26 -19.39 3.93 44.06
CA ARG A 26 -20.26 2.81 44.50
C ARG A 26 -21.55 2.72 43.69
N LYS A 27 -22.20 3.84 43.37
CA LYS A 27 -23.41 3.84 42.52
C LYS A 27 -23.11 3.33 41.10
N ARG A 28 -21.98 3.71 40.50
CA ARG A 28 -21.56 3.20 39.18
C ARG A 28 -21.26 1.70 39.21
N LEU A 29 -20.58 1.21 40.25
CA LEU A 29 -20.30 -0.23 40.42
C LEU A 29 -21.59 -1.06 40.60
N ILE A 30 -22.57 -0.55 41.33
CA ILE A 30 -23.86 -1.23 41.50
C ILE A 30 -24.62 -1.31 40.16
N ILE A 31 -24.61 -0.23 39.36
CA ILE A 31 -25.26 -0.21 38.04
C ILE A 31 -24.60 -1.22 37.09
N VAL A 32 -23.26 -1.29 37.06
CA VAL A 32 -22.53 -2.26 36.23
C VAL A 32 -22.86 -3.69 36.68
N ALA A 33 -22.84 -3.98 37.99
CA ALA A 33 -23.15 -5.30 38.51
C ALA A 33 -24.59 -5.75 38.18
N VAL A 34 -25.58 -4.86 38.33
CA VAL A 34 -26.98 -5.17 37.98
C VAL A 34 -27.13 -5.38 36.47
N SER A 35 -26.47 -4.58 35.64
CA SER A 35 -26.52 -4.72 34.18
C SER A 35 -25.88 -6.03 33.71
N SER A 36 -24.79 -6.47 34.33
CA SER A 36 -24.16 -7.77 34.05
C SER A 36 -25.05 -8.96 34.43
N ILE A 37 -25.79 -8.88 35.55
CA ILE A 37 -26.73 -9.93 35.97
C ILE A 37 -27.91 -10.04 35.00
N VAL A 38 -28.46 -8.91 34.54
CA VAL A 38 -29.55 -8.89 33.56
C VAL A 38 -29.10 -9.48 32.22
N LEU A 39 -27.88 -9.15 31.76
CA LEU A 39 -27.33 -9.71 30.52
C LEU A 39 -27.18 -11.24 30.59
N LEU A 40 -26.70 -11.76 31.72
CA LEU A 40 -26.59 -13.20 31.97
C LEU A 40 -27.96 -13.89 31.97
N ALA A 41 -28.98 -13.27 32.56
CA ALA A 41 -30.34 -13.81 32.55
C ALA A 41 -30.93 -13.88 31.13
N VAL A 42 -30.68 -12.88 30.28
CA VAL A 42 -31.12 -12.87 28.87
C VAL A 42 -30.42 -13.96 28.06
N ILE A 43 -29.11 -14.14 28.25
CA ILE A 43 -28.34 -15.20 27.56
C ILE A 43 -28.85 -16.58 27.96
N ILE A 44 -29.07 -16.82 29.26
CA ILE A 44 -29.61 -18.09 29.75
C ILE A 44 -31.02 -18.32 29.20
N GLY A 45 -31.86 -17.29 29.17
CA GLY A 45 -33.20 -17.35 28.57
C GLY A 45 -33.18 -17.71 27.08
N ALA A 46 -32.26 -17.14 26.30
CA ALA A 46 -32.09 -17.43 24.89
C ALA A 46 -31.62 -18.88 24.65
N VAL A 47 -30.66 -19.36 25.45
CA VAL A 47 -30.15 -20.74 25.34
C VAL A 47 -31.23 -21.77 25.72
N ILE A 48 -32.00 -21.51 26.77
CA ILE A 48 -33.13 -22.38 27.16
C ILE A 48 -34.22 -22.34 26.09
N GLY A 49 -34.53 -21.18 25.52
CA GLY A 49 -35.49 -21.03 24.42
C GLY A 49 -35.12 -21.87 23.20
N VAL A 50 -33.85 -21.85 22.78
CA VAL A 50 -33.35 -22.65 21.65
C VAL A 50 -33.33 -24.14 21.98
N ALA A 51 -32.94 -24.52 23.20
CA ALA A 51 -32.92 -25.93 23.62
C ALA A 51 -34.31 -26.55 23.74
N VAL A 52 -35.31 -25.78 24.19
CA VAL A 52 -36.72 -26.23 24.25
C VAL A 52 -37.32 -26.27 22.84
N HIS A 53 -36.99 -25.32 21.96
CA HIS A 53 -37.40 -25.36 20.55
C HIS A 53 -36.82 -26.58 19.81
N SER A 54 -35.56 -26.96 20.11
CA SER A 54 -34.91 -28.15 19.54
C SER A 54 -35.52 -29.48 20.01
N ARG A 55 -36.15 -29.54 21.20
CA ARG A 55 -36.75 -30.78 21.73
C ARG A 55 -38.17 -31.04 21.19
N ASN A 56 -38.88 -30.02 20.71
CA ASN A 56 -40.27 -30.14 20.29
C ASN A 56 -40.46 -30.53 18.80
N ASN A 57 -39.37 -30.59 18.01
CA ASN A 57 -39.43 -30.87 16.57
C ASN A 57 -39.08 -32.32 16.18
N ASN A 58 -38.98 -33.26 17.13
CA ASN A 58 -38.80 -34.67 16.81
C ASN A 58 -40.14 -35.41 16.74
N SER A 59 -40.90 -35.21 15.65
CA SER A 59 -41.87 -36.20 15.20
C SER A 59 -42.14 -36.12 13.68
N SER A 60 -42.04 -37.29 13.06
CA SER A 60 -42.50 -37.67 11.71
C SER A 60 -41.66 -37.27 10.48
N SER A 61 -41.45 -38.30 9.66
CA SER A 61 -40.60 -38.46 8.49
C SER A 61 -41.29 -38.07 7.18
N ASN A 62 -40.60 -37.36 6.28
CA ASN A 62 -40.41 -37.71 4.86
C ASN A 62 -39.48 -36.70 4.14
N PRO A 63 -38.72 -37.10 3.09
CA PRO A 63 -37.54 -36.35 2.65
C PRO A 63 -37.74 -35.60 1.31
N VAL A 64 -37.54 -34.28 1.28
CA VAL A 64 -37.15 -33.47 0.09
C VAL A 64 -36.54 -32.13 0.58
N PRO A 65 -35.76 -31.40 -0.24
CA PRO A 65 -34.30 -31.29 -0.23
C PRO A 65 -33.74 -30.08 0.57
N LEU A 66 -32.49 -30.19 1.01
CA LEU A 66 -31.76 -29.09 1.68
C LEU A 66 -31.50 -27.89 0.73
N PRO A 67 -31.46 -26.65 1.24
CA PRO A 67 -30.99 -25.48 0.49
C PRO A 67 -29.48 -25.56 0.27
N GLU A 68 -29.04 -25.09 -0.89
CA GLU A 68 -27.65 -25.05 -1.35
C GLU A 68 -26.71 -24.40 -0.32
N LEU A 69 -25.73 -25.19 0.11
CA LEU A 69 -24.55 -24.71 0.82
C LEU A 69 -23.66 -23.96 -0.19
N THR A 70 -23.28 -22.73 0.14
CA THR A 70 -22.37 -21.93 -0.68
C THR A 70 -20.96 -22.56 -0.72
N PRO A 71 -20.22 -22.45 -1.85
CA PRO A 71 -18.92 -23.12 -2.03
C PRO A 71 -17.79 -22.68 -1.07
N ALA A 72 -18.00 -21.61 -0.30
CA ALA A 72 -16.98 -20.98 0.52
C ALA A 72 -16.57 -21.81 1.76
N THR A 73 -17.41 -22.74 2.22
CA THR A 73 -17.10 -23.57 3.42
C THR A 73 -16.51 -24.95 3.10
N SER A 74 -16.52 -25.39 1.84
CA SER A 74 -16.03 -26.73 1.45
C SER A 74 -14.51 -26.81 1.22
N LEU A 75 -13.80 -25.69 1.10
CA LEU A 75 -12.37 -25.66 0.78
C LEU A 75 -11.42 -25.89 1.98
N LYS A 76 -11.94 -25.96 3.22
CA LYS A 76 -11.10 -26.22 4.42
C LYS A 76 -10.73 -27.69 4.64
N ALA A 77 -11.19 -28.61 3.80
CA ALA A 77 -11.10 -30.05 4.06
C ALA A 77 -10.62 -30.88 2.85
N VAL A 78 -9.53 -30.54 2.16
CA VAL A 78 -8.87 -31.50 1.24
C VAL A 78 -7.35 -31.33 1.19
N THR A 79 -6.63 -32.33 1.70
CA THR A 79 -5.54 -33.10 1.04
C THR A 79 -5.11 -34.22 2.03
N PRO A 80 -4.68 -35.43 1.60
CA PRO A 80 -3.87 -35.69 0.41
C PRO A 80 -4.25 -36.95 -0.40
N ARG A 81 -4.63 -36.78 -1.67
CA ARG A 81 -4.42 -37.72 -2.80
C ARG A 81 -5.41 -37.34 -3.91
N THR A 82 -4.90 -36.84 -5.03
CA THR A 82 -5.24 -37.24 -6.42
C THR A 82 -4.83 -36.14 -7.40
N ARG A 83 -3.95 -36.50 -8.34
CA ARG A 83 -3.46 -35.67 -9.45
C ARG A 83 -4.52 -35.41 -10.54
N ARG A 84 -5.81 -35.27 -10.19
CA ARG A 84 -6.91 -35.10 -11.17
C ARG A 84 -8.00 -34.07 -10.82
N CYS A 85 -7.93 -33.37 -9.68
CA CYS A 85 -8.82 -32.22 -9.37
C CYS A 85 -8.20 -30.86 -9.76
N PHE A 86 -7.66 -30.76 -10.98
CA PHE A 86 -7.01 -29.53 -11.47
C PHE A 86 -7.97 -28.55 -12.19
N SER A 87 -9.30 -28.73 -12.10
CA SER A 87 -10.26 -27.90 -12.85
C SER A 87 -10.74 -26.63 -12.13
N SER A 88 -10.36 -26.38 -10.88
CA SER A 88 -10.65 -25.10 -10.22
C SER A 88 -9.67 -24.82 -9.08
N SER A 89 -8.44 -24.42 -9.42
CA SER A 89 -7.53 -23.82 -8.43
C SER A 89 -8.21 -22.58 -7.80
N PRO A 90 -8.00 -22.29 -6.50
CA PRO A 90 -8.51 -21.06 -5.87
C PRO A 90 -8.23 -19.79 -6.69
N LEU A 91 -7.10 -19.76 -7.41
CA LEU A 91 -6.72 -18.68 -8.32
C LEU A 91 -7.66 -18.54 -9.52
N HIS A 92 -8.19 -19.66 -10.05
CA HIS A 92 -9.16 -19.62 -11.14
C HIS A 92 -10.52 -19.09 -10.65
N VAL A 93 -10.91 -19.41 -9.41
CA VAL A 93 -12.14 -18.87 -8.81
C VAL A 93 -12.00 -17.36 -8.59
N ALA A 94 -10.88 -16.92 -7.98
CA ALA A 94 -10.60 -15.51 -7.79
C ALA A 94 -10.57 -14.75 -9.12
N MET A 95 -9.89 -15.30 -10.13
CA MET A 95 -9.84 -14.75 -11.47
C MET A 95 -11.23 -14.63 -12.12
N ASN A 96 -12.07 -15.65 -12.00
CA ASN A 96 -13.41 -15.63 -12.59
C ASN A 96 -14.29 -14.56 -11.94
N GLU A 97 -14.22 -14.38 -10.62
CA GLU A 97 -14.95 -13.29 -9.97
C GLU A 97 -14.39 -11.91 -10.32
N LEU A 98 -13.05 -11.77 -10.42
CA LEU A 98 -12.42 -10.53 -10.83
C LEU A 98 -12.78 -10.15 -12.29
N SER A 99 -12.80 -11.12 -13.19
CA SER A 99 -13.14 -10.93 -14.60
C SER A 99 -14.58 -10.42 -14.80
N LYS A 100 -15.51 -10.79 -13.91
CA LYS A 100 -16.88 -10.24 -13.93
C LYS A 100 -16.95 -8.76 -13.57
N LEU A 101 -15.97 -8.27 -12.80
CA LEU A 101 -15.91 -6.88 -12.35
C LEU A 101 -15.28 -5.95 -13.38
N LYS A 102 -14.42 -6.45 -14.27
CA LYS A 102 -13.75 -5.65 -15.30
C LYS A 102 -14.71 -4.73 -16.06
N ASP A 103 -15.82 -5.26 -16.55
CA ASP A 103 -16.80 -4.48 -17.34
C ASP A 103 -17.85 -3.76 -16.47
N TYR A 104 -17.76 -3.87 -15.14
CA TYR A 104 -18.77 -3.34 -14.23
C TYR A 104 -18.78 -1.80 -14.17
N PRO A 105 -17.62 -1.11 -14.04
CA PRO A 105 -17.59 0.36 -14.07
C PRO A 105 -18.13 0.92 -15.38
N ASP A 106 -17.82 0.31 -16.52
CA ASP A 106 -18.30 0.74 -17.84
C ASP A 106 -19.83 0.70 -17.95
N LYS A 107 -20.46 -0.31 -17.35
CA LYS A 107 -21.93 -0.40 -17.28
C LYS A 107 -22.53 0.66 -16.37
N LEU A 108 -21.86 1.01 -15.27
CA LEU A 108 -22.32 2.05 -14.36
C LEU A 108 -22.24 3.44 -15.00
N MET A 109 -21.19 3.71 -15.77
CA MET A 109 -21.01 4.99 -16.45
C MET A 109 -22.13 5.32 -17.45
N GLN A 110 -22.78 4.32 -18.06
CA GLN A 110 -23.88 4.53 -19.01
C GLN A 110 -25.13 5.18 -18.39
N GLY A 111 -25.26 5.16 -17.06
CA GLY A 111 -26.40 5.73 -16.33
C GLY A 111 -26.04 6.94 -15.46
N ILE A 112 -24.86 7.52 -15.62
CA ILE A 112 -24.34 8.62 -14.80
C ILE A 112 -24.01 9.79 -15.69
N ASP A 113 -24.57 10.98 -15.42
CA ASP A 113 -24.29 12.21 -16.17
C ASP A 113 -23.16 13.06 -15.55
N ASP A 114 -22.76 12.76 -14.30
CA ASP A 114 -21.73 13.50 -13.58
C ASP A 114 -20.33 13.13 -14.09
N ALA A 115 -19.62 14.11 -14.67
CA ALA A 115 -18.31 13.91 -15.28
C ALA A 115 -17.23 13.51 -14.26
N THR A 116 -17.22 14.12 -13.07
CA THR A 116 -16.25 13.83 -12.00
C THR A 116 -16.42 12.39 -11.51
N LEU A 117 -17.66 11.94 -11.35
CA LEU A 117 -17.99 10.58 -10.96
C LEU A 117 -17.65 9.58 -12.07
N GLN A 118 -17.88 9.93 -13.34
CA GLN A 118 -17.42 9.12 -14.46
C GLN A 118 -15.89 8.99 -14.47
N ASP A 119 -15.14 10.06 -14.20
CA ASP A 119 -13.67 10.02 -14.17
C ASP A 119 -13.15 9.12 -13.04
N ALA A 120 -13.78 9.13 -11.86
CA ALA A 120 -13.48 8.17 -10.80
C ALA A 120 -13.79 6.72 -11.22
N LEU A 121 -14.89 6.48 -11.95
CA LEU A 121 -15.22 5.15 -12.48
C LEU A 121 -14.27 4.70 -13.61
N LYS A 122 -13.72 5.63 -14.41
CA LYS A 122 -12.67 5.31 -15.40
C LYS A 122 -11.38 4.84 -14.73
N VAL A 123 -11.02 5.45 -13.59
CA VAL A 123 -9.91 4.93 -12.75
C VAL A 123 -10.22 3.50 -12.34
N CYS A 124 -11.43 3.24 -11.81
CA CYS A 124 -11.83 1.90 -11.42
C CYS A 124 -11.76 0.90 -12.58
N ALA A 125 -12.24 1.25 -13.77
CA ALA A 125 -12.15 0.40 -14.97
C ALA A 125 -10.70 0.05 -15.31
N THR A 126 -9.81 1.05 -15.27
CA THR A 126 -8.38 0.89 -15.58
C THR A 126 -7.71 -0.08 -14.61
N VAL A 127 -7.86 0.16 -13.30
CA VAL A 127 -7.18 -0.67 -12.30
C VAL A 127 -7.77 -2.08 -12.21
N LEU A 128 -9.07 -2.26 -12.46
CA LEU A 128 -9.66 -3.60 -12.52
C LEU A 128 -9.17 -4.38 -13.75
N ASP A 129 -8.91 -3.71 -14.88
CA ASP A 129 -8.28 -4.34 -16.04
C ASP A 129 -6.84 -4.78 -15.72
N ASP A 130 -6.05 -3.88 -15.11
CA ASP A 130 -4.70 -4.18 -14.63
C ASP A 130 -4.70 -5.38 -13.66
N ALA A 131 -5.66 -5.42 -12.73
CA ALA A 131 -5.79 -6.51 -11.77
C ALA A 131 -6.04 -7.87 -12.45
N VAL A 132 -6.88 -7.90 -13.49
CA VAL A 132 -7.12 -9.10 -14.31
C VAL A 132 -5.84 -9.52 -15.02
N ASP A 133 -5.09 -8.59 -15.62
CA ASP A 133 -3.83 -8.89 -16.28
C ASP A 133 -2.78 -9.47 -15.32
N ARG A 134 -2.66 -8.94 -14.10
CA ARG A 134 -1.76 -9.48 -13.06
C ARG A 134 -2.16 -10.88 -12.60
N PHE A 135 -3.46 -11.16 -12.55
CA PHE A 135 -3.93 -12.51 -12.28
C PHE A 135 -3.67 -13.47 -13.46
N ASN A 136 -3.72 -13.00 -14.70
CA ASN A 136 -3.37 -13.79 -15.88
C ASN A 136 -1.87 -14.14 -15.87
N ASP A 137 -1.01 -13.18 -15.54
CA ASP A 137 0.42 -13.39 -15.35
C ASP A 137 0.66 -14.46 -14.25
N SER A 138 -0.06 -14.36 -13.15
CA SER A 138 -0.03 -15.31 -12.02
C SER A 138 -0.41 -16.74 -12.42
N ILE A 139 -1.46 -16.90 -13.23
CA ILE A 139 -1.88 -18.23 -13.70
C ILE A 139 -0.86 -18.78 -14.70
N SER A 140 -0.35 -17.93 -15.60
CA SER A 140 0.62 -18.31 -16.63
C SER A 140 1.96 -18.74 -16.04
N SER A 141 2.41 -18.12 -14.96
CA SER A 141 3.65 -18.51 -14.27
C SER A 141 3.53 -19.88 -13.57
N MET A 142 2.32 -20.33 -13.27
CA MET A 142 2.04 -21.62 -12.65
C MET A 142 1.86 -22.77 -13.64
N THR A 143 1.67 -22.48 -14.93
CA THR A 143 1.68 -23.51 -15.98
C THR A 143 3.12 -23.84 -16.35
N ALA A 144 3.60 -25.03 -16.01
CA ALA A 144 4.95 -25.47 -16.39
C ALA A 144 4.99 -26.02 -17.82
N GLY A 145 6.02 -25.65 -18.59
CA GLY A 145 6.46 -26.43 -19.75
C GLY A 145 7.03 -27.78 -19.32
N GLU A 146 7.08 -28.76 -20.22
CA GLU A 146 7.62 -30.10 -19.93
C GLU A 146 9.06 -30.00 -19.36
N GLY A 147 9.21 -30.35 -18.08
CA GLY A 147 10.51 -30.42 -17.38
C GLY A 147 10.80 -29.33 -16.35
N GLU A 148 9.97 -28.28 -16.22
CA GLU A 148 10.17 -27.23 -15.20
C GLU A 148 9.50 -27.56 -13.86
N LYS A 149 10.17 -27.25 -12.74
CA LYS A 149 9.56 -27.32 -11.41
C LYS A 149 8.51 -26.21 -11.29
N ILE A 150 7.23 -26.61 -11.21
CA ILE A 150 6.06 -25.74 -11.04
C ILE A 150 6.20 -24.77 -9.84
N LEU A 151 6.94 -25.17 -8.79
CA LEU A 151 7.09 -24.43 -7.53
C LEU A 151 8.55 -24.09 -7.26
N SER A 152 8.99 -22.92 -7.72
CA SER A 152 10.26 -22.31 -7.28
C SER A 152 9.97 -21.09 -6.39
N ALA A 153 10.89 -20.73 -5.51
CA ALA A 153 10.74 -19.57 -4.62
C ALA A 153 10.48 -18.28 -5.42
N ALA A 154 11.26 -18.03 -6.47
CA ALA A 154 11.10 -16.86 -7.35
C ALA A 154 9.69 -16.78 -7.99
N ARG A 155 9.16 -17.89 -8.51
CA ARG A 155 7.80 -17.92 -9.08
C ARG A 155 6.72 -17.64 -8.03
N LEU A 156 6.93 -18.09 -6.80
CA LEU A 156 6.00 -17.85 -5.71
C LEU A 156 6.08 -16.41 -5.18
N ASP A 157 7.26 -15.79 -5.17
CA ASP A 157 7.42 -14.37 -4.85
C ASP A 157 6.76 -13.49 -5.92
N ASP A 158 6.90 -13.84 -7.21
CA ASP A 158 6.17 -13.21 -8.31
C ASP A 158 4.66 -13.37 -8.15
N LEU A 159 4.18 -14.58 -7.89
CA LEU A 159 2.76 -14.87 -7.62
C LEU A 159 2.22 -14.03 -6.45
N LYS A 160 2.97 -13.97 -5.33
CA LYS A 160 2.58 -13.18 -4.16
C LYS A 160 2.52 -11.69 -4.49
N THR A 161 3.47 -11.20 -5.28
CA THR A 161 3.53 -9.80 -5.73
C THR A 161 2.33 -9.45 -6.58
N TRP A 162 2.03 -10.24 -7.61
CA TRP A 162 0.95 -9.93 -8.55
C TRP A 162 -0.45 -10.06 -7.92
N ILE A 163 -0.67 -11.05 -7.04
CA ILE A 163 -1.92 -11.13 -6.28
C ILE A 163 -2.03 -9.95 -5.30
N SER A 164 -0.92 -9.52 -4.68
CA SER A 164 -0.91 -8.33 -3.81
C SER A 164 -1.25 -7.05 -4.58
N THR A 165 -0.79 -6.95 -5.83
CA THR A 165 -1.12 -5.85 -6.73
C THR A 165 -2.60 -5.83 -7.08
N ALA A 166 -3.21 -6.97 -7.40
CA ALA A 166 -4.64 -7.03 -7.69
C ALA A 166 -5.53 -6.56 -6.50
N ILE A 167 -5.14 -6.85 -5.25
CA ILE A 167 -5.82 -6.27 -4.07
C ILE A 167 -5.63 -4.75 -4.07
N THR A 168 -4.42 -4.27 -4.35
CA THR A 168 -4.11 -2.82 -4.40
C THR A 168 -4.94 -2.10 -5.45
N ASP A 169 -5.12 -2.72 -6.61
CA ASP A 169 -5.91 -2.18 -7.72
C ASP A 169 -7.40 -2.09 -7.35
N GLN A 170 -7.95 -3.15 -6.75
CA GLN A 170 -9.31 -3.13 -6.21
C GLN A 170 -9.51 -2.01 -5.17
N GLU A 171 -8.54 -1.82 -4.29
CA GLU A 171 -8.58 -0.73 -3.31
C GLU A 171 -8.47 0.64 -3.96
N THR A 172 -7.65 0.78 -4.99
CA THR A 172 -7.51 2.03 -5.75
C THR A 172 -8.83 2.43 -6.42
N CYS A 173 -9.59 1.45 -6.94
CA CYS A 173 -10.95 1.70 -7.45
C CYS A 173 -11.86 2.29 -6.36
N LEU A 174 -11.86 1.71 -5.16
CA LEU A 174 -12.69 2.20 -4.06
C LEU A 174 -12.21 3.56 -3.55
N ASP A 175 -10.89 3.77 -3.50
CA ASP A 175 -10.30 5.04 -3.06
C ASP A 175 -10.65 6.18 -4.01
N ALA A 176 -10.63 5.96 -5.33
CA ALA A 176 -11.03 6.97 -6.31
C ALA A 176 -12.46 7.47 -6.11
N LEU A 177 -13.38 6.59 -5.69
CA LEU A 177 -14.76 6.97 -5.35
C LEU A 177 -14.84 7.62 -3.95
N GLN A 178 -14.07 7.12 -2.99
CA GLN A 178 -14.06 7.59 -1.62
C GLN A 178 -13.44 9.00 -1.48
N GLU A 179 -12.49 9.35 -2.34
CA GLU A 179 -11.89 10.69 -2.46
C GLU A 179 -12.97 11.78 -2.68
N LEU A 180 -14.04 11.43 -3.40
CA LEU A 180 -15.12 12.36 -3.68
C LEU A 180 -15.97 12.70 -2.45
N ASN A 181 -15.87 11.97 -1.34
CA ASN A 181 -16.68 12.17 -0.13
C ASN A 181 -16.61 13.60 0.46
N ALA A 182 -15.53 14.33 0.19
CA ALA A 182 -15.39 15.73 0.58
C ALA A 182 -16.00 16.74 -0.43
N THR A 183 -16.60 16.25 -1.52
CA THR A 183 -17.13 17.03 -2.64
C THR A 183 -18.63 16.80 -2.80
N GLU A 184 -19.30 17.68 -3.55
CA GLU A 184 -20.72 17.54 -3.88
C GLU A 184 -21.01 16.35 -4.83
N HIS A 185 -19.99 15.81 -5.48
CA HIS A 185 -20.11 14.71 -6.44
C HIS A 185 -20.19 13.32 -5.79
N PHE A 186 -20.04 13.22 -4.46
CA PHE A 186 -20.09 11.93 -3.78
C PHE A 186 -21.47 11.28 -3.83
N ASN A 187 -21.51 10.05 -4.31
CA ASN A 187 -22.69 9.20 -4.27
C ASN A 187 -22.45 7.99 -3.37
N GLY A 188 -22.84 8.11 -2.10
CA GLY A 188 -22.66 7.05 -1.10
C GLY A 188 -23.35 5.73 -1.47
N THR A 189 -24.54 5.80 -2.08
CA THR A 189 -25.26 4.59 -2.52
C THR A 189 -24.52 3.88 -3.65
N LEU A 190 -23.92 4.62 -4.59
CA LEU A 190 -23.09 4.05 -5.63
C LEU A 190 -21.81 3.44 -5.05
N PHE A 191 -21.15 4.15 -4.12
CA PHE A 191 -19.97 3.63 -3.43
C PHE A 191 -20.26 2.29 -2.74
N ASP A 192 -21.33 2.22 -1.94
CA ASP A 192 -21.73 0.98 -1.26
C ASP A 192 -22.07 -0.14 -2.25
N ARG A 193 -22.70 0.20 -3.39
CA ARG A 193 -23.01 -0.76 -4.45
C ARG A 193 -21.75 -1.30 -5.14
N VAL A 194 -20.78 -0.45 -5.47
CA VAL A 194 -19.50 -0.86 -6.06
C VAL A 194 -18.72 -1.72 -5.08
N LYS A 195 -18.62 -1.27 -3.81
CA LYS A 195 -17.99 -2.02 -2.73
C LYS A 195 -18.61 -3.41 -2.54
N ALA A 196 -19.94 -3.50 -2.49
CA ALA A 196 -20.63 -4.79 -2.36
C ALA A 196 -20.43 -5.70 -3.58
N ALA A 197 -20.37 -5.13 -4.80
CA ALA A 197 -20.07 -5.90 -5.99
C ALA A 197 -18.66 -6.51 -5.94
N MET A 198 -17.69 -5.77 -5.39
CA MET A 198 -16.29 -6.17 -5.30
C MET A 198 -15.99 -7.15 -4.15
N GLU A 199 -16.84 -7.20 -3.13
CA GLU A 199 -16.62 -7.96 -1.88
C GLU A 199 -16.20 -9.42 -2.12
N ASN A 200 -16.94 -10.17 -2.93
CA ASN A 200 -16.60 -11.56 -3.24
C ASN A 200 -15.22 -11.68 -3.90
N SER A 201 -14.90 -10.80 -4.85
CA SER A 201 -13.61 -10.83 -5.53
C SER A 201 -12.48 -10.52 -4.56
N THR A 202 -12.63 -9.48 -3.73
CA THR A 202 -11.63 -9.12 -2.71
C THR A 202 -11.38 -10.27 -1.73
N GLU A 203 -12.43 -10.95 -1.28
CA GLU A 203 -12.30 -12.11 -0.40
C GLU A 203 -11.59 -13.29 -1.08
N PHE A 204 -11.92 -13.61 -2.34
CA PHE A 204 -11.25 -14.71 -3.04
C PHE A 204 -9.80 -14.41 -3.40
N VAL A 205 -9.49 -13.17 -3.77
CA VAL A 205 -8.13 -12.70 -4.02
C VAL A 205 -7.31 -12.76 -2.72
N SER A 206 -7.84 -12.26 -1.61
CA SER A 206 -7.21 -12.35 -0.28
C SER A 206 -6.95 -13.80 0.14
N ASN A 207 -7.94 -14.68 0.01
CA ASN A 207 -7.78 -16.10 0.31
C ASN A 207 -6.69 -16.75 -0.56
N SER A 208 -6.63 -16.39 -1.85
CA SER A 208 -5.58 -16.87 -2.76
C SER A 208 -4.20 -16.39 -2.33
N LEU A 209 -4.08 -15.13 -1.88
CA LEU A 209 -2.84 -14.55 -1.36
C LEU A 209 -2.38 -15.25 -0.08
N ALA A 210 -3.30 -15.54 0.84
CA ALA A 210 -3.01 -16.27 2.08
C ALA A 210 -2.48 -17.67 1.80
N ILE A 211 -3.04 -18.38 0.80
CA ILE A 211 -2.54 -19.69 0.35
C ILE A 211 -1.13 -19.57 -0.23
N ALA A 212 -0.90 -18.58 -1.11
CA ALA A 212 0.42 -18.34 -1.70
C ALA A 212 1.47 -18.02 -0.62
N ALA A 213 1.15 -17.14 0.32
CA ALA A 213 2.01 -16.76 1.43
C ALA A 213 2.35 -17.95 2.35
N LYS A 214 1.37 -18.80 2.67
CA LYS A 214 1.59 -19.99 3.50
C LYS A 214 2.45 -21.03 2.79
N THR A 215 2.29 -21.17 1.48
CA THR A 215 3.11 -22.10 0.67
C THR A 215 4.57 -21.65 0.64
N LEU A 216 4.83 -20.35 0.51
CA LEU A 216 6.17 -19.77 0.64
C LEU A 216 6.78 -20.03 2.02
N GLY A 217 6.03 -19.78 3.10
CA GLY A 217 6.51 -20.01 4.47
C GLY A 217 6.93 -21.46 4.72
N LEU A 218 6.14 -22.42 4.22
CA LEU A 218 6.49 -23.84 4.33
C LEU A 218 7.80 -24.17 3.58
N LEU A 219 8.01 -23.60 2.39
CA LEU A 219 9.24 -23.84 1.63
C LEU A 219 10.48 -23.23 2.28
N SER A 220 10.35 -22.10 2.99
CA SER A 220 11.47 -21.53 3.76
C SER A 220 11.81 -22.34 5.01
N ASP A 221 10.83 -23.00 5.63
CA ASP A 221 11.04 -23.82 6.84
C ASP A 221 11.74 -25.16 6.52
N PHE A 222 11.53 -25.69 5.31
CA PHE A 222 12.32 -26.82 4.80
C PHE A 222 13.67 -26.30 4.29
N ASN A 223 14.71 -26.40 5.12
CA ASN A 223 16.10 -26.00 4.88
C ASN A 223 16.77 -26.74 3.69
N ILE A 224 16.18 -26.68 2.50
CA ILE A 224 16.63 -27.30 1.25
C ILE A 224 17.66 -26.35 0.63
N PRO A 225 18.86 -26.82 0.25
CA PRO A 225 19.88 -25.98 -0.39
C PRO A 225 19.33 -25.37 -1.69
N ILE A 226 19.02 -24.08 -1.67
CA ILE A 226 18.45 -23.37 -2.81
C ILE A 226 19.61 -22.98 -3.74
N HIS A 227 19.84 -23.78 -4.77
CA HIS A 227 20.65 -23.34 -5.90
C HIS A 227 19.88 -22.27 -6.69
N ARG A 228 20.15 -20.99 -6.40
CA ARG A 228 19.75 -19.83 -7.20
C ARG A 228 20.48 -19.90 -8.55
N ARG A 229 19.78 -20.37 -9.58
CA ARG A 229 20.29 -20.37 -10.96
C ARG A 229 19.81 -19.11 -11.66
N LEU A 230 20.76 -18.27 -12.06
CA LEU A 230 20.55 -17.14 -12.96
C LEU A 230 20.06 -17.68 -14.31
N LEU A 231 18.80 -17.46 -14.67
CA LEU A 231 18.28 -17.80 -16.00
C LEU A 231 18.47 -16.60 -16.93
N GLY A 232 19.33 -16.78 -17.92
CA GLY A 232 19.58 -15.82 -18.98
C GLY A 232 18.36 -15.65 -19.89
N PHE A 233 18.17 -14.41 -20.32
CA PHE A 233 17.09 -13.97 -21.21
C PHE A 233 17.34 -14.49 -22.64
N GLU A 234 16.55 -15.47 -23.10
CA GLU A 234 16.57 -15.92 -24.50
C GLU A 234 15.87 -14.89 -25.41
N ARG A 235 16.60 -14.43 -26.42
CA ARG A 235 16.10 -13.58 -27.51
C ARG A 235 15.45 -14.46 -28.59
N THR A 236 14.18 -14.21 -28.91
CA THR A 236 13.60 -14.58 -30.21
C THR A 236 12.95 -13.37 -30.89
N ARG A 237 13.23 -13.24 -32.19
CA ARG A 237 12.85 -12.13 -33.10
C ARG A 237 11.46 -12.34 -33.72
N ASN A 238 10.90 -11.23 -34.21
CA ASN A 238 9.85 -11.06 -35.25
C ASN A 238 8.43 -10.60 -34.84
N SER A 239 8.37 -9.63 -33.94
CA SER A 239 7.47 -8.47 -34.09
C SER A 239 8.29 -7.24 -33.68
N GLY A 240 8.19 -6.12 -34.38
CA GLY A 240 8.99 -4.90 -34.09
C GLY A 240 8.81 -4.33 -32.68
N LEU A 241 7.95 -4.93 -31.85
CA LEU A 241 7.76 -4.64 -30.43
C LEU A 241 7.95 -5.93 -29.60
N PRO A 242 8.57 -5.85 -28.41
CA PRO A 242 8.77 -7.00 -27.53
C PRO A 242 7.47 -7.67 -27.08
N HIS A 243 7.54 -8.97 -26.78
CA HIS A 243 6.38 -9.76 -26.34
C HIS A 243 5.81 -9.31 -24.97
N TRP A 244 6.58 -8.57 -24.17
CA TRP A 244 6.14 -7.99 -22.89
C TRP A 244 5.30 -6.71 -23.05
N VAL A 245 5.23 -6.14 -24.26
CA VAL A 245 4.35 -5.00 -24.56
C VAL A 245 2.94 -5.56 -24.78
N GLY A 246 2.00 -5.21 -23.89
CA GLY A 246 0.61 -5.67 -23.95
C GLY A 246 -0.14 -5.16 -25.19
N LEU A 247 -1.29 -5.76 -25.49
CA LEU A 247 -2.08 -5.35 -26.66
C LEU A 247 -2.66 -3.94 -26.53
N GLY A 248 -2.92 -3.46 -25.30
CA GLY A 248 -3.31 -2.08 -25.01
C GLY A 248 -2.17 -1.09 -25.24
N ASP A 249 -0.96 -1.41 -24.76
CA ASP A 249 0.24 -0.60 -24.94
C ASP A 249 0.65 -0.47 -26.41
N ARG A 250 0.46 -1.54 -27.21
CA ARG A 250 0.69 -1.49 -28.66
C ARG A 250 -0.21 -0.48 -29.36
N ARG A 251 -1.47 -0.34 -28.94
CA ARG A 251 -2.41 0.66 -29.49
C ARG A 251 -2.03 2.09 -29.11
N LEU A 252 -1.47 2.29 -27.90
CA LEU A 252 -0.95 3.59 -27.46
C LEU A 252 0.30 4.01 -28.25
N LEU A 253 1.20 3.06 -28.54
CA LEU A 253 2.42 3.28 -29.34
C LEU A 253 2.17 3.44 -30.84
N GLU A 254 1.02 2.95 -31.35
CA GLU A 254 0.62 3.05 -32.75
C GLU A 254 -0.07 4.38 -33.10
N SER A 255 -0.35 5.25 -32.11
CA SER A 255 -1.04 6.52 -32.32
C SER A 255 -0.14 7.74 -32.07
N SER A 256 -0.01 8.56 -33.11
CA SER A 256 0.61 9.90 -33.18
C SER A 256 2.07 9.99 -32.73
N ALA A 257 2.98 10.16 -33.69
CA ALA A 257 4.35 10.63 -33.44
C ALA A 257 4.30 12.00 -32.73
N PRO A 258 4.51 12.06 -31.41
CA PRO A 258 4.44 13.33 -30.70
C PRO A 258 5.69 14.13 -31.07
N LYS A 259 5.54 15.45 -31.24
CA LYS A 259 6.69 16.34 -31.43
C LYS A 259 7.44 16.39 -30.09
N PRO A 260 8.70 15.96 -30.01
CA PRO A 260 9.46 16.03 -28.76
C PRO A 260 9.72 17.49 -28.39
N ASP A 261 9.58 17.81 -27.10
CA ASP A 261 9.96 19.13 -26.56
C ASP A 261 11.49 19.30 -26.51
N VAL A 262 12.24 18.19 -26.37
CA VAL A 262 13.71 18.12 -26.37
C VAL A 262 14.16 16.80 -27.00
N THR A 263 15.14 16.85 -27.91
CA THR A 263 15.73 15.69 -28.60
C THR A 263 17.16 15.49 -28.11
N VAL A 264 17.55 14.28 -27.70
CA VAL A 264 18.94 13.98 -27.30
C VAL A 264 19.60 13.15 -28.39
N ALA A 265 20.64 13.67 -29.04
CA ALA A 265 21.33 12.97 -30.10
C ALA A 265 22.85 13.10 -29.96
N LYS A 266 23.55 11.96 -30.00
CA LYS A 266 25.00 11.87 -29.84
C LYS A 266 25.77 12.43 -31.05
N ASP A 267 25.08 12.59 -32.17
CA ASP A 267 25.59 13.10 -33.44
C ASP A 267 25.26 14.59 -33.66
N ASP A 268 24.90 15.30 -32.58
CA ASP A 268 24.49 16.71 -32.57
C ASP A 268 23.21 17.01 -33.39
N SER A 269 22.45 15.98 -33.78
CA SER A 269 21.17 16.16 -34.50
C SER A 269 19.97 16.53 -33.60
N GLY A 270 20.18 16.57 -32.29
CA GLY A 270 19.19 16.91 -31.26
C GLY A 270 19.61 18.12 -30.42
N ASP A 271 18.71 18.57 -29.55
CA ASP A 271 18.89 19.69 -28.62
C ASP A 271 19.98 19.48 -27.56
N CYS A 272 20.33 18.22 -27.22
CA CYS A 272 21.38 17.90 -26.23
C CYS A 272 22.24 16.70 -26.66
N THR A 273 23.51 16.69 -26.23
CA THR A 273 24.53 15.69 -26.63
C THR A 273 24.84 14.65 -25.55
N THR A 274 24.51 14.94 -24.28
CA THR A 274 24.72 14.05 -23.13
C THR A 274 23.56 14.10 -22.13
N LEU A 275 23.19 12.96 -21.56
CA LEU A 275 22.13 12.82 -20.54
C LEU A 275 22.54 13.33 -19.14
N SER A 276 23.79 13.79 -18.93
CA SER A 276 24.33 14.15 -17.60
C SER A 276 23.83 15.49 -17.05
N GLU A 277 22.71 15.98 -17.56
CA GLU A 277 22.10 17.23 -17.14
C GLU A 277 20.68 16.91 -16.68
N ALA A 278 20.55 16.19 -15.57
CA ALA A 278 19.27 15.84 -14.94
C ALA A 278 18.45 17.09 -14.55
N ASP A 279 19.09 18.26 -14.49
CA ASP A 279 18.43 19.58 -14.38
C ASP A 279 17.86 20.12 -15.70
N LYS A 280 18.18 19.52 -16.85
CA LYS A 280 17.70 19.93 -18.18
C LYS A 280 16.58 19.06 -18.73
N THR A 281 16.50 17.79 -18.37
CA THR A 281 15.40 16.92 -18.82
C THR A 281 14.31 16.85 -17.76
N ILE A 282 13.23 17.61 -18.00
CA ILE A 282 12.10 17.74 -17.10
C ILE A 282 10.84 17.28 -17.82
N ILE A 283 10.10 16.34 -17.21
CA ILE A 283 8.72 16.04 -17.56
C ILE A 283 7.84 16.71 -16.51
N SER A 284 6.96 17.60 -16.96
CA SER A 284 6.09 18.38 -16.08
C SER A 284 4.62 18.26 -16.45
N GLY A 285 3.76 18.20 -15.44
CA GLY A 285 2.32 18.34 -15.57
C GLY A 285 1.74 19.17 -14.42
N SER A 286 0.43 19.39 -14.42
CA SER A 286 -0.25 20.20 -13.38
C SER A 286 -1.66 19.72 -13.06
N LEU A 287 -2.02 18.49 -13.48
CA LEU A 287 -3.30 17.88 -13.12
C LEU A 287 -3.35 17.68 -11.60
N ASN A 288 -4.53 17.86 -11.03
CA ASN A 288 -4.72 17.87 -9.58
C ASN A 288 -6.18 17.59 -9.21
N PHE A 289 -6.38 17.24 -7.94
CA PHE A 289 -7.69 16.91 -7.39
C PHE A 289 -8.67 18.08 -7.36
N VAL A 290 -8.22 19.29 -6.97
CA VAL A 290 -9.09 20.47 -6.87
C VAL A 290 -9.75 20.82 -8.20
N ASP A 291 -9.03 20.64 -9.31
CA ASP A 291 -9.54 20.91 -10.66
C ASP A 291 -10.34 19.73 -11.25
N GLY A 292 -10.70 18.74 -10.43
CA GLY A 292 -11.63 17.66 -10.78
C GLY A 292 -10.97 16.36 -11.28
N THR A 293 -9.64 16.24 -11.23
CA THR A 293 -8.94 15.01 -11.65
C THR A 293 -8.73 14.06 -10.47
N PRO A 294 -9.25 12.82 -10.48
CA PRO A 294 -8.98 11.85 -9.41
C PRO A 294 -7.49 11.61 -9.20
N THR A 295 -7.04 11.39 -7.96
CA THR A 295 -5.61 11.37 -7.59
C THR A 295 -4.77 10.46 -8.49
N PHE A 296 -5.26 9.25 -8.79
CA PHE A 296 -4.59 8.29 -9.67
C PHE A 296 -4.25 8.85 -11.06
N SER A 297 -5.11 9.72 -11.59
CA SER A 297 -5.01 10.32 -12.92
C SER A 297 -4.27 11.67 -12.93
N THR A 298 -3.88 12.19 -11.76
CA THR A 298 -3.13 13.46 -11.67
C THR A 298 -1.65 13.33 -12.05
N ALA A 299 -1.15 12.10 -12.19
CA ALA A 299 0.26 11.81 -12.43
C ALA A 299 0.78 12.50 -13.70
N SER A 300 1.79 13.36 -13.55
CA SER A 300 2.47 13.99 -14.70
C SER A 300 3.17 12.96 -15.58
N PHE A 301 3.62 11.86 -14.97
CA PHE A 301 4.11 10.68 -15.68
C PHE A 301 3.68 9.40 -14.94
N ALA A 302 3.06 8.47 -15.66
CA ALA A 302 2.58 7.20 -15.10
C ALA A 302 3.17 6.02 -15.86
N VAL A 303 3.61 4.99 -15.13
CA VAL A 303 4.16 3.76 -15.72
C VAL A 303 3.51 2.50 -15.16
N ALA A 304 3.17 1.57 -16.06
CA ALA A 304 2.64 0.25 -15.73
C ALA A 304 3.44 -0.90 -16.38
N GLY A 305 4.14 -0.63 -17.48
CA GLY A 305 4.93 -1.64 -18.19
C GLY A 305 6.08 -2.19 -17.35
N LYS A 306 6.18 -3.53 -17.24
CA LYS A 306 7.17 -4.24 -16.40
C LYS A 306 8.61 -3.89 -16.79
N GLY A 307 9.46 -3.71 -15.79
CA GLY A 307 10.90 -3.46 -15.98
C GLY A 307 11.21 -2.04 -16.43
N PHE A 308 10.32 -1.09 -16.15
CA PHE A 308 10.57 0.32 -16.48
C PHE A 308 11.85 0.80 -15.80
N PHE A 309 12.72 1.45 -16.57
CA PHE A 309 13.97 2.01 -16.09
C PHE A 309 14.06 3.48 -16.47
N ALA A 310 14.25 4.36 -15.48
CA ALA A 310 14.52 5.77 -15.68
C ALA A 310 15.83 6.17 -15.02
N ARG A 311 16.56 7.09 -15.65
CA ARG A 311 17.78 7.70 -15.10
C ARG A 311 17.96 9.14 -15.52
N ASP A 312 18.63 9.90 -14.67
CA ASP A 312 19.09 11.27 -14.98
C ASP A 312 17.95 12.18 -15.50
N ILE A 313 16.76 12.10 -14.89
CA ILE A 313 15.55 12.81 -15.33
C ILE A 313 14.71 13.30 -14.15
N LYS A 314 14.02 14.42 -14.34
CA LYS A 314 13.15 15.03 -13.34
C LYS A 314 11.67 14.95 -13.73
N PHE A 315 10.82 14.52 -12.80
CA PHE A 315 9.37 14.51 -12.92
C PHE A 315 8.78 15.54 -11.95
N ILE A 316 7.94 16.44 -12.45
CA ILE A 316 7.38 17.54 -11.66
C ILE A 316 5.87 17.61 -11.84
N ASN A 317 5.13 17.77 -10.74
CA ASN A 317 3.78 18.32 -10.79
C ASN A 317 3.79 19.77 -10.27
N THR A 318 3.40 20.72 -11.12
CA THR A 318 3.46 22.16 -10.85
C THR A 318 2.15 22.73 -10.32
N ALA A 319 1.17 21.91 -9.93
CA ALA A 319 -0.15 22.37 -9.50
C ALA A 319 -0.12 23.31 -8.28
N GLY A 320 0.81 23.10 -7.34
CA GLY A 320 0.92 23.89 -6.11
C GLY A 320 0.25 23.23 -4.90
N ALA A 321 0.47 23.78 -3.71
CA ALA A 321 -0.03 23.22 -2.46
C ALA A 321 -1.54 23.45 -2.25
N GLU A 322 -2.08 24.50 -2.86
CA GLU A 322 -3.49 24.89 -2.86
C GLU A 322 -4.37 23.95 -3.70
N LYS A 323 -3.74 23.10 -4.52
CA LYS A 323 -4.42 22.16 -5.43
C LYS A 323 -4.59 20.76 -4.86
N HIS A 324 -4.21 20.56 -3.59
CA HIS A 324 -4.26 19.27 -2.90
C HIS A 324 -3.49 18.18 -3.68
N GLN A 325 -4.04 16.97 -3.82
CA GLN A 325 -3.36 15.83 -4.43
C GLN A 325 -2.96 16.14 -5.88
N ALA A 326 -1.67 16.03 -6.17
CA ALA A 326 -1.12 16.32 -7.49
C ALA A 326 0.19 15.53 -7.72
N VAL A 327 0.04 14.37 -8.37
CA VAL A 327 1.12 13.39 -8.49
C VAL A 327 2.13 13.81 -9.56
N ALA A 328 3.43 13.80 -9.22
CA ALA A 328 4.51 14.02 -10.19
C ALA A 328 4.85 12.73 -10.94
N PHE A 329 4.92 11.61 -10.23
CA PHE A 329 5.23 10.31 -10.81
C PHE A 329 4.43 9.20 -10.14
N ARG A 330 3.83 8.33 -10.95
CA ARG A 330 3.15 7.12 -10.50
C ARG A 330 3.77 5.89 -11.13
N SER A 331 4.15 4.91 -10.32
CA SER A 331 4.59 3.60 -10.81
C SER A 331 3.70 2.49 -10.28
N GLY A 332 3.10 1.73 -11.19
CA GLY A 332 2.61 0.38 -10.98
C GLY A 332 3.45 -0.65 -11.74
N SER A 333 4.68 -0.29 -12.14
CA SER A 333 5.58 -1.16 -12.90
C SER A 333 6.32 -2.12 -11.98
N ASP A 334 6.11 -3.43 -12.19
CA ASP A 334 6.89 -4.46 -11.50
C ASP A 334 8.33 -4.46 -12.00
N MET A 335 9.26 -4.67 -11.07
CA MET A 335 10.69 -4.65 -11.31
C MET A 335 11.22 -3.30 -11.85
N SER A 336 10.59 -2.19 -11.47
CA SER A 336 10.99 -0.86 -11.94
C SER A 336 12.19 -0.30 -11.17
N VAL A 337 13.05 0.43 -11.87
CA VAL A 337 14.23 1.08 -11.31
C VAL A 337 14.29 2.55 -11.71
N LEU A 338 14.47 3.41 -10.71
CA LEU A 338 14.62 4.84 -10.88
C LEU A 338 15.95 5.25 -10.26
N PHE A 339 16.87 5.72 -11.09
CA PHE A 339 18.26 5.93 -10.71
C PHE A 339 18.73 7.34 -11.03
N ARG A 340 19.06 8.14 -10.01
CA ARG A 340 19.35 9.58 -10.20
C ARG A 340 18.20 10.32 -10.86
N CYS A 341 16.99 10.03 -10.39
CA CYS A 341 15.78 10.76 -10.79
C CYS A 341 15.40 11.76 -9.69
N ALA A 342 14.68 12.81 -10.08
CA ALA A 342 14.11 13.77 -9.14
C ALA A 342 12.59 13.81 -9.26
N PHE A 343 11.88 13.82 -8.13
CA PHE A 343 10.42 13.90 -8.05
C PHE A 343 10.02 15.12 -7.25
N HIS A 344 9.35 16.07 -7.88
CA HIS A 344 9.02 17.35 -7.26
C HIS A 344 7.53 17.63 -7.32
N GLY A 345 6.94 17.87 -6.16
CA GLY A 345 5.56 18.31 -6.03
C GLY A 345 5.30 18.93 -4.67
N PHE A 346 4.04 18.84 -4.24
CA PHE A 346 3.59 19.19 -2.90
C PHE A 346 2.93 17.96 -2.28
N GLN A 347 1.60 17.93 -2.22
CA GLN A 347 0.86 16.79 -1.72
C GLN A 347 0.87 15.66 -2.77
N ASP A 348 1.09 14.42 -2.31
CA ASP A 348 1.05 13.20 -3.12
C ASP A 348 2.08 13.15 -4.26
N THR A 349 3.29 13.66 -4.04
CA THR A 349 4.32 13.80 -5.10
C THR A 349 4.67 12.48 -5.81
N LEU A 350 4.98 11.43 -5.05
CA LEU A 350 5.43 10.13 -5.55
C LEU A 350 4.44 9.03 -5.16
N TYR A 351 3.72 8.53 -6.15
CA TYR A 351 2.79 7.42 -5.99
C TYR A 351 3.48 6.09 -6.36
N ALA A 352 4.11 5.45 -5.37
CA ALA A 352 4.59 4.08 -5.46
C ALA A 352 3.40 3.12 -5.33
N HIS A 353 2.60 3.07 -6.40
CA HIS A 353 1.25 2.48 -6.40
C HIS A 353 1.24 1.00 -6.06
N SER A 354 1.92 0.16 -6.85
CA SER A 354 1.87 -1.30 -6.71
C SER A 354 3.15 -1.99 -7.23
N ASN A 355 3.20 -3.32 -7.13
CA ASN A 355 4.34 -4.17 -7.52
C ASN A 355 5.67 -3.82 -6.83
N ARG A 356 6.80 -4.36 -7.32
CA ARG A 356 8.12 -4.12 -6.74
C ARG A 356 8.88 -3.00 -7.44
N GLN A 357 9.49 -2.11 -6.67
CA GLN A 357 10.14 -0.90 -7.18
C GLN A 357 11.44 -0.59 -6.42
N PHE A 358 12.44 -0.05 -7.12
CA PHE A 358 13.70 0.38 -6.51
C PHE A 358 14.06 1.80 -6.94
N TYR A 359 14.29 2.67 -5.96
CA TYR A 359 14.69 4.06 -6.15
C TYR A 359 16.10 4.24 -5.54
N ARG A 360 17.04 4.69 -6.37
CA ARG A 360 18.46 4.79 -5.99
C ARG A 360 19.00 6.16 -6.36
N ASP A 361 19.69 6.81 -5.42
CA ASP A 361 20.33 8.11 -5.65
C ASP A 361 19.34 9.19 -6.14
N CYS A 362 18.08 9.15 -5.66
CA CYS A 362 17.01 10.03 -6.11
C CYS A 362 16.76 11.19 -5.14
N ASP A 363 16.22 12.30 -5.65
CA ASP A 363 15.71 13.41 -4.86
C ASP A 363 14.17 13.38 -4.84
N ILE A 364 13.56 13.39 -3.65
CA ILE A 364 12.10 13.34 -3.51
C ILE A 364 11.65 14.51 -2.63
N THR A 365 10.91 15.45 -3.21
CA THR A 365 10.46 16.67 -2.55
C THR A 365 8.94 16.76 -2.49
N GLY A 366 8.36 17.03 -1.30
CA GLY A 366 6.93 17.28 -1.16
C GLY A 366 6.48 17.72 0.23
N THR A 367 5.18 17.67 0.50
CA THR A 367 4.56 18.16 1.75
C THR A 367 3.75 17.08 2.49
N VAL A 368 2.48 16.91 2.12
CA VAL A 368 1.55 15.96 2.73
C VAL A 368 1.62 14.66 1.93
N ASP A 369 1.83 13.54 2.62
CA ASP A 369 1.80 12.18 2.07
C ASP A 369 2.63 12.02 0.79
N PHE A 370 3.77 12.72 0.69
CA PHE A 370 4.42 12.89 -0.60
C PHE A 370 5.13 11.64 -1.13
N MET A 371 5.24 10.59 -0.32
CA MET A 371 5.61 9.22 -0.73
C MET A 371 4.51 8.25 -0.27
N PHE A 372 3.66 7.80 -1.19
CA PHE A 372 2.48 7.01 -0.83
C PHE A 372 2.18 5.88 -1.81
N GLY A 373 1.27 5.00 -1.40
CA GLY A 373 0.84 3.84 -2.17
C GLY A 373 1.09 2.52 -1.46
N ASN A 374 1.03 1.42 -2.19
CA ASN A 374 1.12 0.07 -1.65
C ASN A 374 2.06 -0.84 -2.47
N ALA A 375 3.10 -0.26 -3.09
CA ALA A 375 4.19 -1.04 -3.66
C ALA A 375 4.99 -1.78 -2.56
N ALA A 376 5.76 -2.78 -2.99
CA ALA A 376 6.94 -3.25 -2.27
C ALA A 376 8.13 -2.41 -2.77
N VAL A 377 8.49 -1.36 -2.03
CA VAL A 377 9.45 -0.37 -2.52
C VAL A 377 10.63 -0.18 -1.57
N VAL A 378 11.83 -0.11 -2.13
CA VAL A 378 13.05 0.30 -1.42
C VAL A 378 13.58 1.60 -2.01
N PHE A 379 13.77 2.59 -1.15
CA PHE A 379 14.53 3.81 -1.43
C PHE A 379 15.91 3.66 -0.80
N GLN A 380 16.97 3.79 -1.59
CA GLN A 380 18.34 3.65 -1.10
C GLN A 380 19.22 4.81 -1.53
N ASN A 381 19.88 5.46 -0.56
CA ASN A 381 20.74 6.62 -0.82
C ASN A 381 20.02 7.76 -1.54
N CYS A 382 18.77 7.98 -1.19
CA CYS A 382 17.97 9.09 -1.69
C CYS A 382 18.01 10.27 -0.73
N ASN A 383 17.75 11.46 -1.25
CA ASN A 383 17.47 12.66 -0.46
C ASN A 383 15.95 12.81 -0.32
N ILE A 384 15.46 12.79 0.92
CA ILE A 384 14.04 12.90 1.26
C ILE A 384 13.79 14.29 1.83
N GLN A 385 13.10 15.13 1.05
CA GLN A 385 13.15 16.57 1.19
C GLN A 385 11.76 17.18 1.45
N PRO A 386 11.28 17.18 2.70
CA PRO A 386 10.05 17.91 3.02
C PRO A 386 10.26 19.41 2.75
N ARG A 387 9.26 20.06 2.15
CA ARG A 387 9.24 21.51 1.91
C ARG A 387 8.14 22.19 2.73
N GLN A 388 8.12 23.52 2.77
CA GLN A 388 7.11 24.26 3.51
C GLN A 388 5.71 24.11 2.86
N PRO A 389 4.71 23.57 3.59
CA PRO A 389 3.32 23.52 3.12
C PRO A 389 2.58 24.84 3.36
N LEU A 390 1.28 24.87 3.04
CA LEU A 390 0.42 26.02 3.35
C LEU A 390 0.31 26.25 4.86
N PRO A 391 -0.06 27.47 5.30
CA PRO A 391 -0.35 27.74 6.70
C PRO A 391 -1.35 26.74 7.29
N ASN A 392 -1.13 26.34 8.55
CA ASN A 392 -1.95 25.37 9.29
C ASN A 392 -1.95 23.92 8.75
N GLN A 393 -1.15 23.62 7.73
CA GLN A 393 -0.86 22.24 7.34
C GLN A 393 0.36 21.70 8.11
N PHE A 394 0.59 20.40 7.92
CA PHE A 394 1.76 19.67 8.39
C PHE A 394 2.32 18.85 7.23
N ASN A 395 3.53 18.33 7.39
CA ASN A 395 4.13 17.39 6.44
C ASN A 395 4.04 15.97 6.97
N THR A 396 3.78 15.03 6.07
CA THR A 396 3.88 13.59 6.28
C THR A 396 4.70 13.02 5.15
N ILE A 397 5.84 12.42 5.46
CA ILE A 397 6.73 11.89 4.43
C ILE A 397 6.09 10.68 3.77
N THR A 398 5.62 9.70 4.55
CA THR A 398 4.96 8.51 4.03
C THR A 398 3.47 8.40 4.35
N ALA A 399 2.71 7.82 3.42
CA ALA A 399 1.36 7.30 3.65
C ALA A 399 1.20 5.92 3.00
N GLN A 400 1.61 4.88 3.71
CA GLN A 400 1.65 3.52 3.16
C GLN A 400 0.27 2.84 3.27
N GLY A 401 -0.17 2.22 2.17
CA GLY A 401 -1.53 1.76 1.95
C GLY A 401 -1.77 0.24 2.01
N LYS A 402 -0.99 -0.52 2.81
CA LYS A 402 -1.22 -1.97 2.93
C LYS A 402 -2.52 -2.28 3.66
N LYS A 403 -3.39 -3.07 3.03
CA LYS A 403 -4.73 -3.40 3.56
C LYS A 403 -4.90 -4.87 3.94
N ASP A 404 -4.13 -5.77 3.36
CA ASP A 404 -4.19 -7.20 3.68
C ASP A 404 -2.86 -7.66 4.32
N PRO A 405 -2.88 -8.41 5.44
CA PRO A 405 -1.67 -8.83 6.14
C PRO A 405 -0.74 -9.68 5.27
N ASN A 406 -1.30 -10.44 4.33
CA ASN A 406 -0.57 -11.36 3.47
C ASN A 406 0.13 -10.67 2.28
N GLN A 407 -0.16 -9.38 2.03
CA GLN A 407 0.57 -8.60 1.03
C GLN A 407 2.05 -8.50 1.41
N ASN A 408 2.94 -8.68 0.44
CA ASN A 408 4.39 -8.47 0.59
C ASN A 408 4.81 -7.01 0.33
N THR A 409 3.93 -6.06 0.61
CA THR A 409 4.10 -4.64 0.30
C THR A 409 4.53 -3.84 1.53
N GLY A 410 5.04 -2.62 1.29
CA GLY A 410 5.59 -1.74 2.31
C GLY A 410 6.59 -0.75 1.73
N ILE A 411 6.88 0.30 2.50
CA ILE A 411 7.91 1.30 2.17
C ILE A 411 9.14 1.04 3.03
N SER A 412 10.28 0.77 2.40
CA SER A 412 11.59 0.68 3.07
C SER A 412 12.48 1.83 2.62
N ILE A 413 13.02 2.59 3.57
CA ILE A 413 13.92 3.71 3.31
C ILE A 413 15.25 3.41 4.00
N GLN A 414 16.28 3.12 3.22
CA GLN A 414 17.58 2.65 3.69
C GLN A 414 18.71 3.60 3.29
N ASN A 415 19.57 3.96 4.23
CA ASN A 415 20.76 4.77 3.93
C ASN A 415 20.39 6.07 3.20
N CYS A 416 19.31 6.74 3.59
CA CYS A 416 18.86 7.99 2.98
C CYS A 416 19.16 9.20 3.88
N GLU A 417 19.16 10.38 3.29
CA GLU A 417 19.25 11.65 4.02
C GLU A 417 17.87 12.31 4.07
N PHE A 418 17.39 12.61 5.27
CA PHE A 418 16.18 13.38 5.48
C PHE A 418 16.57 14.81 5.85
N SER A 419 16.50 15.73 4.89
CA SER A 419 16.88 17.14 5.06
C SER A 419 15.80 18.05 4.49
N ALA A 420 15.42 19.10 5.23
CA ALA A 420 14.36 20.01 4.81
C ALA A 420 14.81 20.84 3.59
N LEU A 421 13.96 20.95 2.58
CA LEU A 421 14.20 21.84 1.44
C LEU A 421 13.80 23.26 1.81
N GLY A 422 14.81 24.07 2.14
CA GLY A 422 14.62 25.44 2.61
C GLY A 422 14.15 25.51 4.07
N ASN A 423 13.48 26.60 4.43
CA ASN A 423 13.00 26.80 5.80
C ASN A 423 11.64 26.14 6.02
N VAL A 424 11.63 24.97 6.66
CA VAL A 424 10.40 24.26 7.04
C VAL A 424 10.08 24.51 8.51
N THR A 425 9.00 25.26 8.74
CA THR A 425 8.49 25.59 10.08
C THR A 425 7.29 24.73 10.49
N ALA A 426 6.66 24.07 9.50
CA ALA A 426 5.50 23.22 9.73
C ALA A 426 5.90 21.95 10.52
N PRO A 427 5.00 21.42 11.37
CA PRO A 427 5.17 20.09 11.95
C PRO A 427 5.41 19.07 10.84
N THR A 428 6.45 18.25 10.98
CA THR A 428 6.79 17.21 10.00
C THR A 428 6.91 15.86 10.70
N TYR A 429 6.34 14.83 10.07
CA TYR A 429 6.30 13.46 10.54
C TYR A 429 6.84 12.50 9.48
N LEU A 430 7.43 11.39 9.91
CA LEU A 430 7.91 10.28 9.08
C LEU A 430 6.78 9.65 8.26
N GLY A 431 5.55 9.64 8.80
CA GLY A 431 4.38 9.23 8.05
C GLY A 431 3.12 9.05 8.89
N ARG A 432 2.06 8.61 8.23
CA ARG A 432 0.76 8.26 8.83
C ARG A 432 0.11 7.05 8.13
N PRO A 433 -0.60 6.17 8.85
CA PRO A 433 -1.06 4.89 8.29
C PRO A 433 -2.34 5.07 7.49
N TRP A 434 -2.24 5.07 6.16
CA TRP A 434 -3.39 5.20 5.27
C TRP A 434 -4.36 4.02 5.38
N LYS A 435 -3.82 2.81 5.62
CA LYS A 435 -4.61 1.56 5.72
C LYS A 435 -4.19 0.74 6.94
N ASP A 436 -5.00 -0.25 7.30
CA ASP A 436 -4.94 -0.95 8.59
C ASP A 436 -3.66 -1.78 8.83
N TYR A 437 -2.93 -2.14 7.77
CA TYR A 437 -1.67 -2.89 7.84
C TYR A 437 -0.48 -2.07 7.36
N SER A 438 -0.60 -0.75 7.41
CA SER A 438 0.42 0.19 6.93
C SER A 438 1.81 -0.20 7.44
N THR A 439 2.75 -0.38 6.51
CA THR A 439 4.09 -0.90 6.80
C THR A 439 5.15 0.06 6.26
N THR A 440 5.90 0.72 7.15
CA THR A 440 7.00 1.62 6.78
C THR A 440 8.20 1.37 7.69
N VAL A 441 9.39 1.22 7.10
CA VAL A 441 10.65 1.06 7.84
C VAL A 441 11.65 2.10 7.38
N ILE A 442 12.25 2.81 8.33
CA ILE A 442 13.32 3.80 8.08
C ILE A 442 14.57 3.33 8.80
N MET A 443 15.62 3.04 8.04
CA MET A 443 16.81 2.39 8.56
C MET A 443 18.10 2.96 8.01
N GLN A 444 19.15 2.95 8.85
CA GLN A 444 20.50 3.40 8.52
C GLN A 444 20.52 4.82 7.91
N SER A 445 19.53 5.66 8.23
CA SER A 445 19.30 6.95 7.58
C SER A 445 19.64 8.10 8.51
N GLU A 446 20.10 9.21 7.95
CA GLU A 446 20.33 10.45 8.70
C GLU A 446 19.06 11.30 8.72
N ILE A 447 18.61 11.70 9.91
CA ILE A 447 17.37 12.46 10.11
C ILE A 447 17.68 13.84 10.67
N GLY A 448 17.36 14.87 9.88
CA GLY A 448 17.54 16.28 10.24
C GLY A 448 16.63 16.78 11.38
N PRO A 449 16.86 18.01 11.88
CA PRO A 449 16.26 18.51 13.13
C PRO A 449 14.80 18.95 12.99
N PHE A 450 14.23 18.92 11.78
CA PHE A 450 12.87 19.38 11.51
C PHE A 450 11.79 18.42 12.02
N LEU A 451 12.15 17.16 12.31
CA LEU A 451 11.19 16.12 12.66
C LEU A 451 10.59 16.36 14.04
N ARG A 452 9.26 16.24 14.15
CA ARG A 452 8.59 16.24 15.46
C ARG A 452 9.06 15.06 16.31
N PRO A 453 9.31 15.22 17.62
CA PRO A 453 9.77 14.12 18.48
C PRO A 453 8.87 12.87 18.44
N SER A 454 7.56 13.05 18.26
CA SER A 454 6.61 11.93 18.11
C SER A 454 6.91 11.03 16.91
N GLY A 455 7.61 11.55 15.89
CA GLY A 455 8.03 10.87 14.68
C GLY A 455 6.89 10.60 13.71
N TRP A 456 5.79 10.03 14.20
CA TRP A 456 4.64 9.59 13.42
C TRP A 456 3.37 10.34 13.88
N ILE A 457 2.36 10.41 13.00
CA ILE A 457 1.06 11.01 13.31
C ILE A 457 -0.09 10.08 12.91
N SER A 458 -1.19 10.07 13.68
CA SER A 458 -2.34 9.23 13.39
C SER A 458 -3.06 9.67 12.11
N TRP A 459 -3.69 8.72 11.41
CA TRP A 459 -4.51 9.02 10.24
C TRP A 459 -5.75 9.84 10.64
N VAL A 460 -6.46 9.37 11.67
CA VAL A 460 -7.56 10.08 12.32
C VAL A 460 -7.02 10.77 13.56
N SER A 461 -7.24 12.09 13.67
CA SER A 461 -6.75 12.88 14.80
C SER A 461 -7.26 12.33 16.14
N GLY A 462 -6.33 12.05 17.06
CA GLY A 462 -6.65 11.57 18.41
C GLY A 462 -7.04 10.09 18.51
N VAL A 463 -6.95 9.33 17.40
CA VAL A 463 -7.23 7.90 17.38
C VAL A 463 -5.93 7.16 17.09
N ASP A 464 -5.51 6.30 18.01
CA ASP A 464 -4.36 5.42 17.79
C ASP A 464 -4.65 4.49 16.61
N PRO A 465 -3.64 4.23 15.75
CA PRO A 465 -3.82 3.33 14.63
C PRO A 465 -3.99 1.87 15.09
N PRO A 466 -4.53 1.00 14.22
CA PRO A 466 -4.61 -0.43 14.49
C PRO A 466 -3.26 -1.02 14.91
N ALA A 467 -3.27 -1.97 15.85
CA ALA A 467 -2.05 -2.66 16.29
C ALA A 467 -1.38 -3.49 15.16
N THR A 468 -2.06 -3.63 14.03
CA THR A 468 -1.64 -4.35 12.82
C THR A 468 -0.71 -3.57 11.91
N ILE A 469 -0.54 -2.26 12.11
CA ILE A 469 0.49 -1.50 11.40
C ILE A 469 1.89 -1.97 11.82
N PHE A 470 2.89 -1.72 10.97
CA PHE A 470 4.29 -2.00 11.26
C PHE A 470 5.15 -0.81 10.89
N TYR A 471 5.35 0.09 11.85
CA TYR A 471 6.22 1.27 11.71
C TYR A 471 7.49 1.07 12.51
N ALA A 472 8.65 1.20 11.89
CA ALA A 472 9.91 0.89 12.56
C ALA A 472 11.07 1.80 12.16
N GLU A 473 11.98 1.96 13.12
CA GLU A 473 13.24 2.69 12.96
C GLU A 473 14.43 1.79 13.33
N TYR A 474 15.52 1.82 12.57
CA TYR A 474 16.71 1.00 12.83
C TYR A 474 18.01 1.73 12.51
N GLN A 475 18.85 1.95 13.53
CA GLN A 475 20.18 2.57 13.37
C GLN A 475 20.18 3.90 12.60
N ASN A 476 19.13 4.72 12.77
CA ASN A 476 19.11 6.08 12.23
C ASN A 476 20.03 7.00 13.06
N THR A 477 20.58 8.02 12.41
CA THR A 477 21.48 9.01 13.02
C THR A 477 20.93 10.42 12.79
N GLY A 478 21.60 11.43 13.36
CA GLY A 478 21.19 12.83 13.21
C GLY A 478 20.23 13.32 14.29
N PRO A 479 20.00 14.64 14.36
CA PRO A 479 19.26 15.27 15.45
C PRO A 479 17.78 14.88 15.54
N GLY A 480 17.16 14.42 14.44
CA GLY A 480 15.78 13.93 14.42
C GLY A 480 15.61 12.45 14.76
N ALA A 481 16.69 11.69 14.90
CA ALA A 481 16.65 10.23 15.05
C ALA A 481 16.40 9.73 16.49
N ASN A 482 16.36 10.61 17.51
CA ASN A 482 16.07 10.17 18.87
C ASN A 482 14.63 9.61 18.97
N VAL A 483 14.52 8.35 19.42
CA VAL A 483 13.26 7.62 19.54
C VAL A 483 12.55 7.78 20.89
N ASP A 484 13.17 8.39 21.91
CA ASP A 484 12.62 8.50 23.27
C ASP A 484 11.28 9.26 23.32
N GLY A 485 11.10 10.22 22.40
CA GLY A 485 9.90 11.05 22.29
C GLY A 485 8.83 10.51 21.34
N ARG A 486 9.03 9.32 20.76
CA ARG A 486 8.15 8.76 19.73
C ARG A 486 6.79 8.36 20.30
N VAL A 487 5.83 8.19 19.39
CA VAL A 487 4.51 7.60 19.69
C VAL A 487 4.65 6.24 20.39
N ARG A 488 3.62 5.84 21.15
CA ARG A 488 3.58 4.57 21.91
C ARG A 488 2.59 3.56 21.33
N TRP A 489 2.33 3.64 20.02
CA TRP A 489 1.38 2.75 19.35
C TRP A 489 1.84 1.30 19.39
N ALA A 490 0.89 0.37 19.47
CA ALA A 490 1.19 -1.06 19.50
C ALA A 490 1.94 -1.56 18.26
N GLY A 491 1.66 -0.97 17.10
CA GLY A 491 2.31 -1.28 15.81
C GLY A 491 3.62 -0.50 15.54
N TYR A 492 4.09 0.32 16.49
CA TYR A 492 5.37 1.02 16.37
C TYR A 492 6.51 0.24 17.06
N LYS A 493 7.65 0.13 16.39
CA LYS A 493 8.86 -0.55 16.85
C LYS A 493 10.03 0.44 16.88
N PRO A 494 10.43 0.94 18.08
CA PRO A 494 11.50 1.94 18.19
C PRO A 494 12.90 1.39 17.91
N ALA A 495 13.04 0.07 17.86
CA ALA A 495 14.25 -0.61 17.43
C ALA A 495 13.86 -1.97 16.84
N LEU A 496 14.54 -2.35 15.77
CA LEU A 496 14.49 -3.70 15.19
C LEU A 496 15.74 -4.48 15.56
N THR A 497 15.61 -5.81 15.60
CA THR A 497 16.77 -6.71 15.52
C THR A 497 17.38 -6.67 14.11
N VAL A 498 18.62 -7.15 13.96
CA VAL A 498 19.28 -7.28 12.64
C VAL A 498 18.42 -8.15 11.71
N ASP A 499 17.94 -9.29 12.19
CA ASP A 499 17.13 -10.24 11.39
C ASP A 499 15.77 -9.66 10.97
N GLU A 500 15.19 -8.76 11.77
CA GLU A 500 13.96 -8.05 11.41
C GLU A 500 14.22 -6.96 10.37
N ALA A 501 15.30 -6.18 10.55
CA ALA A 501 15.68 -5.14 9.60
C ALA A 501 16.14 -5.71 8.25
N GLU A 502 16.83 -6.86 8.24
CA GLU A 502 17.30 -7.53 7.03
C GLU A 502 16.14 -7.91 6.09
N ARG A 503 14.93 -8.11 6.62
CA ARG A 503 13.73 -8.41 5.80
C ARG A 503 13.32 -7.26 4.89
N PHE A 504 13.75 -6.04 5.21
CA PHE A 504 13.42 -4.80 4.50
C PHE A 504 14.54 -4.32 3.56
N THR A 505 15.61 -5.11 3.38
CA THR A 505 16.71 -4.81 2.45
C THR A 505 16.32 -5.10 1.00
N VAL A 506 17.07 -4.54 0.04
CA VAL A 506 16.83 -4.77 -1.40
C VAL A 506 16.80 -6.25 -1.76
N GLY A 507 17.70 -7.06 -1.19
CA GLY A 507 17.81 -8.48 -1.50
C GLY A 507 16.66 -9.31 -0.95
N SER A 508 16.17 -9.01 0.26
CA SER A 508 15.09 -9.77 0.90
C SER A 508 13.71 -9.26 0.51
N PHE A 509 13.49 -7.94 0.60
CA PHE A 509 12.16 -7.34 0.52
C PHE A 509 11.61 -7.35 -0.90
N ILE A 510 12.45 -6.97 -1.87
CA ILE A 510 12.08 -6.86 -3.27
C ILE A 510 12.83 -7.88 -4.15
N GLN A 511 13.59 -8.82 -3.59
CA GLN A 511 14.32 -9.82 -4.39
C GLN A 511 15.27 -9.17 -5.42
N GLY A 512 15.81 -7.98 -5.11
CA GLY A 512 16.54 -7.13 -6.07
C GLY A 512 17.85 -7.70 -6.62
N ARG A 513 18.25 -8.91 -6.19
CA ARG A 513 19.36 -9.67 -6.81
C ARG A 513 18.94 -10.38 -8.10
N GLU A 514 17.64 -10.59 -8.30
CA GLU A 514 17.07 -11.33 -9.44
C GLU A 514 16.70 -10.38 -10.60
N TRP A 515 16.56 -9.10 -10.29
CA TRP A 515 16.23 -7.97 -11.16
C TRP A 515 16.71 -6.74 -10.37
N PRO A 516 17.60 -5.86 -10.84
CA PRO A 516 17.78 -5.32 -12.19
C PRO A 516 19.07 -5.84 -12.85
N PRO A 517 19.43 -5.46 -14.09
CA PRO A 517 20.76 -5.76 -14.62
C PRO A 517 21.82 -5.13 -13.70
N ALA A 518 22.46 -5.98 -12.89
CA ALA A 518 23.54 -5.64 -11.95
C ALA A 518 24.70 -4.89 -12.62
N THR A 519 24.73 -4.85 -13.96
CA THR A 519 25.71 -4.14 -14.77
C THR A 519 25.56 -2.62 -14.77
N THR A 520 24.43 -2.05 -14.33
CA THR A 520 24.16 -0.60 -14.52
C THR A 520 23.90 0.19 -13.23
N VAL A 521 23.43 -0.44 -12.15
CA VAL A 521 23.12 0.24 -10.88
C VAL A 521 23.74 -0.54 -9.73
N THR A 522 24.63 0.10 -8.96
CA THR A 522 25.21 -0.49 -7.75
C THR A 522 24.28 -0.24 -6.57
N PHE A 523 24.02 -1.27 -5.76
CA PHE A 523 23.15 -1.18 -4.58
C PHE A 523 23.63 -2.13 -3.48
N GLN A 524 23.24 -1.81 -2.25
CA GLN A 524 23.44 -2.69 -1.10
C GLN A 524 22.26 -3.65 -0.99
N SER A 525 22.53 -4.96 -1.10
CA SER A 525 21.48 -5.97 -1.10
C SER A 525 21.07 -6.47 0.29
N THR A 526 21.85 -6.14 1.32
CA THR A 526 21.69 -6.53 2.73
C THR A 526 22.01 -5.34 3.62
N LEU A 527 21.89 -5.49 4.94
CA LEU A 527 22.32 -4.48 5.91
C LEU A 527 23.82 -4.22 5.91
#